data_AF-A0A1I5EP43-F1
#
_entry.id   AF-A0A1I5EP43-F1
#
_cell.length_a   1.000
_cell.length_b   1.000
_cell.length_c   1.000
_cell.angle_alpha   90.00
_cell.angle_beta   90.00
_cell.angle_gamma   90.00
#
_symmetry.space_group_name_H-M   'P 1'
#
loop_
_entity.id
_entity.type
_entity.pdbx_description
1 polymer ?
#
loop_
_entity_poly.entity_id
_entity_poly.type
_entity_poly.pdbx_seq_one_letter_code
_entity_poly.pdbx_strand_id
1 'polypeptide(L)' 'MTFEIIKKNYERKLWNKQMVKTAVIKGVITDKQYKEITGETYEP' A
#
# COMPACT_ATOMS: atom_id res chain seq x y z
N MET A 1 -3.92 3.28 -11.17
CA MET A 1 -4.18 2.34 -10.06
C MET A 1 -4.53 3.17 -8.84
N THR A 2 -5.67 2.90 -8.20
CA THR A 2 -6.18 3.73 -7.08
C THR A 2 -5.88 3.07 -5.74
N PHE A 3 -6.03 3.82 -4.65
CA PHE A 3 -5.94 3.31 -3.28
C PHE A 3 -6.82 2.06 -3.07
N GLU A 4 -8.06 2.07 -3.53
CA GLU A 4 -9.01 0.95 -3.37
C GLU A 4 -8.54 -0.34 -4.06
N ILE A 5 -7.95 -0.22 -5.26
CA ILE A 5 -7.40 -1.37 -6.00
C ILE A 5 -6.21 -1.95 -5.23
N ILE A 6 -5.31 -1.10 -4.73
CA ILE A 6 -4.14 -1.55 -3.96
C ILE A 6 -4.58 -2.24 -2.67
N LYS A 7 -5.54 -1.67 -1.94
CA LYS A 7 -6.12 -2.25 -0.73
C LYS A 7 -6.72 -3.63 -0.99
N LYS A 8 -7.60 -3.76 -2.00
CA LYS A 8 -8.20 -5.05 -2.40
C LYS A 8 -7.15 -6.08 -2.82
N ASN A 9 -6.10 -5.65 -3.54
CA ASN A 9 -5.03 -6.55 -3.96
C ASN A 9 -4.21 -7.07 -2.77
N TYR A 10 -3.95 -6.22 -1.79
CA TYR A 10 -3.25 -6.61 -0.56
C TYR A 10 -4.12 -7.54 0.31
N GLU A 11 -5.40 -7.21 0.52
CA GLU A 11 -6.36 -8.05 1.26
C GLU A 11 -6.51 -9.44 0.64
N ARG A 12 -6.51 -9.53 -0.70
CA ARG A 12 -6.55 -10.79 -1.45
C ARG A 12 -5.20 -11.51 -1.51
N LYS A 13 -4.16 -10.99 -0.86
CA LYS A 13 -2.79 -11.51 -0.86
C LYS A 13 -2.16 -11.61 -2.25
N LEU A 14 -2.67 -10.85 -3.22
CA LEU A 14 -2.08 -10.72 -4.56
C LEU A 14 -0.86 -9.79 -4.52
N TRP A 15 -0.82 -8.90 -3.53
CA TRP A 15 0.26 -7.94 -3.31
C TRP A 15 0.87 -8.16 -1.94
N ASN A 16 2.20 -8.05 -1.87
CA ASN A 16 2.93 -8.02 -0.61
C ASN A 16 3.20 -6.57 -0.16
N LYS A 17 3.73 -6.39 1.05
CA LYS A 17 4.02 -5.07 1.62
C LYS A 17 5.00 -4.24 0.80
N GLN A 18 6.00 -4.87 0.16
CA GLN A 18 6.99 -4.16 -0.67
C GLN A 18 6.33 -3.52 -1.91
N MET A 19 5.33 -4.19 -2.49
CA MET A 19 4.55 -3.63 -3.59
C MET A 19 3.71 -2.43 -3.12
N VAL A 20 3.14 -2.48 -1.91
CA VAL A 20 2.42 -1.34 -1.30
C VAL A 20 3.40 -0.19 -0.99
N LYS A 21 4.61 -0.47 -0.49
CA LYS A 21 5.69 0.55 -0.30
C LYS A 21 6.03 1.23 -1.63
N THR A 22 6.11 0.47 -2.72
CA THR A 22 6.37 1.03 -4.05
C THR A 22 5.28 2.00 -4.51
N ALA A 23 4.02 1.75 -4.12
CA ALA A 23 2.92 2.67 -4.41
C ALA A 23 3.05 4.00 -3.64
N VAL A 24 3.63 3.99 -2.43
CA VAL A 24 4.01 5.20 -1.69
C VAL A 24 5.13 5.95 -2.41
N ILE A 25 6.21 5.26 -2.76
CA ILE A 25 7.37 5.85 -3.46
C ILE A 25 6.95 6.50 -4.79
N LYS A 26 5.99 5.90 -5.49
CA LYS A 26 5.44 6.42 -6.74
C LYS A 26 4.36 7.51 -6.56
N GLY A 27 4.05 7.90 -5.31
CA GLY A 27 3.07 8.93 -4.99
C GLY A 27 1.61 8.53 -5.29
N VAL A 28 1.32 7.24 -5.44
CA VAL A 28 -0.05 6.75 -5.73
C VAL A 28 -0.90 6.73 -4.46
N ILE A 29 -0.26 6.47 -3.32
CA ILE A 29 -0.86 6.50 -1.99
C ILE A 29 0.07 7.24 -1.02
N THR A 30 -0.46 7.67 0.11
CA THR A 30 0.28 8.32 1.20
C THR A 30 0.78 7.33 2.24
N ASP A 31 1.71 7.74 3.10
CA ASP A 31 2.18 6.98 4.26
C ASP A 31 1.03 6.54 5.19
N LYS A 32 0.02 7.39 5.35
CA LYS A 32 -1.19 7.08 6.12
C LYS A 32 -1.99 5.95 5.49
N GLN A 33 -2.12 5.95 4.17
CA GLN A 33 -2.80 4.91 3.42
C GLN A 33 -1.99 3.60 3.40
N TYR A 34 -0.66 3.67 3.38
CA TYR A 34 0.19 2.49 3.58
C TYR A 34 -0.10 1.84 4.93
N LYS A 35 -0.17 2.63 6.00
CA LYS A 35 -0.51 2.13 7.33
C LYS A 35 -1.92 1.56 7.41
N GLU A 36 -2.88 2.16 6.72
CA GLU A 36 -4.24 1.61 6.63
C GLU A 36 -4.28 0.24 5.93
N ILE A 37 -3.52 0.08 4.84
CA ILE A 37 -3.49 -1.17 4.07
C ILE A 37 -2.74 -2.27 4.83
N THR A 38 -1.58 -1.94 5.39
CA THR A 38 -0.62 -2.93 5.90
C THR A 38 -0.67 -3.13 7.41
N GLY A 39 -1.23 -2.17 8.15
CA GLY A 39 -1.15 -2.09 9.62
C GLY A 39 0.18 -1.53 10.15
N GLU A 40 1.15 -1.24 9.27
CA GLU A 40 2.51 -0.84 9.65
C GLU A 40 2.79 0.62 9.30
N THR A 41 3.61 1.28 10.12
CA THR A 41 4.11 2.61 9.76
C THR A 41 5.01 2.49 8.53
N TYR A 42 4.87 3.43 7.59
CA TYR A 42 5.75 3.48 6.43
C TYR A 42 7.17 3.87 6.88
N GLU A 43 8.13 3.04 6.51
CA GLU A 43 9.57 3.29 6.70
C GLU A 43 10.22 3.27 5.30
N PRO A 44 10.84 4.39 4.87
CA PRO A 44 11.49 4.52 3.57
C PRO A 44 12.60 3.50 3.33
#